data_AF-A0A914EFG8-F1
#
_entry.id   AF-A0A914EFG8-F1
#
_cell.length_a   1.000
_cell.length_b   1.000
_cell.length_c   1.000
_cell.angle_alpha   90.00
_cell.angle_beta   90.00
_cell.angle_gamma   90.00
#
_symmetry.space_group_name_H-M   'P 1'
#
loop_
_entity.id
_entity.type
_entity.pdbx_description
1 polymer ?
#
loop_
_entity_poly.entity_id
_entity_poly.type
_entity_poly.pdbx_seq_one_letter_code
_entity_poly.pdbx_strand_id
1 'polypeptide(L)'
;MNESQLEILEKISVIRGKGPDLLMMTVGGNDAGYSEILNNLLSRDTSTMFNSMEMRLFYVAHQLERIGVKLKEEIRPTQVVVPHYFDLIRNELGVVDSNCSDLKNIPVESLRVAERNILRRVNRLITDKGRRHSWTVIDEVPKLFKTGGICSKTSLIRNTSDSLRLQGDTLGAFHPIEEAHRSIADLVWRKLNFRQLMLI
;
A
#
# COMPACT_ATOMS: atom_id res chain seq x y z
N MET A 1 -23.97 -12.88 1.62
CA MET A 1 -22.88 -12.24 0.86
C MET A 1 -22.28 -11.18 1.77
N ASN A 2 -20.96 -11.18 1.95
CA ASN A 2 -20.29 -10.18 2.77
C ASN A 2 -20.16 -8.89 1.96
N GLU A 3 -20.67 -7.78 2.46
CA GLU A 3 -20.61 -6.48 1.77
C GLU A 3 -19.18 -5.94 1.75
N SER A 4 -18.79 -5.30 0.65
CA SER A 4 -17.51 -4.62 0.55
C SER A 4 -17.49 -3.32 1.35
N GLN A 5 -16.29 -2.89 1.77
CA GLN A 5 -16.12 -1.62 2.48
C GLN A 5 -16.67 -0.41 1.70
N LEU A 6 -16.59 -0.45 0.37
CA LEU A 6 -17.05 0.63 -0.51
C LEU A 6 -18.58 0.67 -0.60
N GLU A 7 -19.26 -0.48 -0.62
CA GLU A 7 -20.73 -0.56 -0.56
C GLU A 7 -21.26 -0.07 0.79
N ILE A 8 -20.59 -0.42 1.89
CA ILE A 8 -20.94 0.10 3.22
C ILE A 8 -20.79 1.63 3.24
N LEU A 9 -19.71 2.17 2.69
CA LEU A 9 -19.47 3.61 2.64
C LEU A 9 -20.53 4.34 1.79
N GLU A 10 -20.93 3.75 0.66
CA GLU A 10 -22.02 4.27 -0.17
C GLU A 10 -23.33 4.36 0.62
N LYS A 11 -23.73 3.27 1.29
CA LYS A 11 -24.95 3.25 2.10
C LYS A 11 -24.94 4.32 3.18
N ILE A 12 -23.81 4.48 3.88
CA ILE A 12 -23.63 5.53 4.89
C ILE A 12 -23.77 6.92 4.25
N SER A 13 -23.21 7.13 3.07
CA SER A 13 -23.26 8.41 2.36
C SER A 13 -24.68 8.76 1.91
N VAL A 14 -25.44 7.77 1.44
CA VAL A 14 -26.86 7.90 1.10
C VAL A 14 -27.68 8.27 2.34
N ILE A 15 -27.50 7.55 3.45
CA ILE A 15 -28.21 7.84 4.72
C ILE A 15 -27.92 9.25 5.22
N ARG A 16 -26.67 9.72 5.08
CA ARG A 16 -26.25 11.07 5.51
C ARG A 16 -26.64 12.16 4.51
N GLY A 17 -27.04 11.81 3.28
CA GLY A 17 -27.24 12.75 2.18
C GLY A 17 -25.95 13.41 1.66
N LYS A 18 -24.78 12.99 2.17
CA LYS A 18 -23.46 13.48 1.75
C LYS A 18 -22.37 12.44 2.02
N GLY A 19 -21.30 12.50 1.21
CA GLY A 19 -20.08 11.72 1.43
C GLY A 19 -19.28 12.18 2.65
N PRO A 20 -18.23 11.42 3.04
CA PRO A 20 -17.34 11.82 4.11
C PRO A 20 -16.50 13.04 3.72
N ASP A 21 -16.18 13.90 4.68
CA ASP A 21 -15.36 15.09 4.42
C ASP A 21 -13.89 14.70 4.09
N LEU A 22 -13.44 13.54 4.58
CA LEU A 22 -12.15 12.93 4.26
C LEU A 22 -12.30 11.41 4.13
N LEU A 23 -11.84 10.85 3.02
CA LEU A 23 -11.64 9.42 2.81
C LEU A 23 -10.15 9.12 2.66
N MET A 24 -9.61 8.31 3.57
CA MET A 24 -8.26 7.75 3.44
C MET A 24 -8.36 6.29 3.02
N MET A 25 -7.58 5.88 2.01
CA MET A 25 -7.59 4.49 1.55
C MET A 25 -6.23 4.00 1.08
N THR A 26 -5.93 2.73 1.34
CA THR A 26 -4.85 1.97 0.71
C THR A 26 -5.46 0.90 -0.18
N VAL A 27 -5.14 0.88 -1.46
CA VAL A 27 -5.81 0.04 -2.45
C VAL A 27 -4.81 -0.54 -3.45
N GLY A 28 -5.14 -1.66 -4.09
CA GLY A 28 -4.38 -2.24 -5.19
C GLY A 28 -3.22 -3.18 -4.82
N GLY A 29 -2.79 -3.25 -3.56
CA GLY A 29 -1.71 -4.13 -3.12
C GLY A 29 -2.09 -5.62 -3.23
N ASN A 30 -3.25 -5.97 -2.66
CA ASN A 30 -3.79 -7.33 -2.74
C ASN A 30 -4.16 -7.70 -4.18
N ASP A 31 -4.76 -6.77 -4.93
CA ASP A 31 -5.12 -6.94 -6.35
C ASP A 31 -3.89 -7.21 -7.23
N ALA A 32 -2.74 -6.59 -6.91
CA ALA A 32 -1.47 -6.86 -7.59
C ALA A 32 -0.86 -8.22 -7.20
N GLY A 33 -1.39 -8.89 -6.18
CA GLY A 33 -0.88 -10.16 -5.66
C GLY A 33 0.34 -10.01 -4.74
N TYR A 34 0.52 -8.87 -4.06
CA TYR A 34 1.73 -8.61 -3.26
C TYR A 34 2.02 -9.71 -2.23
N SER A 35 1.01 -10.14 -1.48
CA SER A 35 1.13 -11.21 -0.49
C SER A 35 1.41 -12.58 -1.11
N GLU A 36 0.78 -12.89 -2.24
CA GLU A 36 1.03 -14.14 -2.98
C GLU A 36 2.47 -14.19 -3.49
N ILE A 37 2.96 -13.08 -4.05
CA ILE A 37 4.32 -12.98 -4.59
C ILE A 37 5.34 -13.08 -3.46
N LEU A 38 5.11 -12.41 -2.34
CA LEU A 38 5.97 -12.53 -1.17
C LEU A 38 6.01 -13.98 -0.66
N ASN A 39 4.86 -14.65 -0.56
CA ASN A 39 4.79 -16.06 -0.17
C ASN A 39 5.53 -16.98 -1.16
N ASN A 40 5.38 -16.74 -2.45
CA ASN A 40 6.06 -17.52 -3.50
C ASN A 40 7.58 -17.27 -3.50
N LEU A 41 8.02 -16.05 -3.20
CA LEU A 41 9.45 -15.74 -3.00
C LEU A 41 10.00 -16.50 -1.79
N LEU A 42 9.25 -16.51 -0.68
CA LEU A 42 9.60 -17.23 0.54
C LEU A 42 9.62 -18.75 0.35
N SER A 43 8.73 -19.30 -0.50
CA SER A 43 8.66 -20.73 -0.83
C SER A 43 9.59 -21.17 -1.98
N ARG A 44 10.29 -20.23 -2.62
CA ARG A 44 11.19 -20.42 -3.78
C ARG A 44 10.52 -20.92 -5.07
N ASP A 45 9.21 -20.77 -5.22
CA ASP A 45 8.54 -21.01 -6.50
C ASP A 45 8.48 -19.72 -7.34
N THR A 46 9.57 -19.45 -8.06
CA THR A 46 9.71 -18.21 -8.85
C THR A 46 9.47 -18.41 -10.35
N SER A 47 9.25 -19.65 -10.80
CA SER A 47 9.27 -20.02 -12.22
C SER A 47 8.15 -19.38 -13.05
N THR A 48 7.01 -19.10 -12.43
CA THR A 48 5.81 -18.54 -13.09
C THR A 48 5.29 -17.24 -12.46
N MET A 49 5.97 -16.76 -11.42
CA MET A 49 5.53 -15.67 -10.54
C MET A 49 5.16 -14.38 -11.28
N PHE A 50 5.85 -14.07 -12.37
CA PHE A 50 5.65 -12.83 -13.13
C PHE A 50 4.88 -13.02 -14.45
N ASN A 51 4.54 -14.26 -14.84
CA ASN A 51 3.91 -14.54 -16.13
C ASN A 51 2.53 -13.90 -16.28
N SER A 52 1.84 -13.65 -15.17
CA SER A 52 0.53 -12.99 -15.13
C SER A 52 0.59 -11.51 -14.71
N MET A 53 1.79 -10.92 -14.60
CA MET A 53 1.91 -9.61 -13.96
C MET A 53 1.30 -8.46 -14.77
N GLU A 54 1.38 -8.51 -16.10
CA GLU A 54 0.68 -7.55 -16.94
C GLU A 54 -0.84 -7.62 -16.74
N MET A 55 -1.40 -8.83 -16.69
CA MET A 55 -2.84 -9.02 -16.47
C MET A 55 -3.27 -8.56 -15.08
N ARG A 56 -2.47 -8.84 -14.04
CA ARG A 56 -2.71 -8.34 -12.69
C ARG A 56 -2.68 -6.82 -12.66
N LEU A 57 -1.68 -6.18 -13.25
CA LEU A 57 -1.60 -4.72 -13.28
C LEU A 57 -2.70 -4.07 -14.12
N PHE A 58 -3.13 -4.72 -15.21
CA PHE A 58 -4.31 -4.31 -15.96
C PHE A 58 -5.57 -4.38 -15.08
N TYR A 59 -5.74 -5.47 -14.33
CA TYR A 59 -6.84 -5.62 -13.36
C TYR A 59 -6.79 -4.54 -12.28
N VAL A 60 -5.63 -4.28 -11.66
CA VAL A 60 -5.45 -3.18 -10.68
C VAL A 60 -5.86 -1.85 -11.30
N ALA A 61 -5.38 -1.53 -12.51
CA ALA A 61 -5.70 -0.28 -13.18
C ALA A 61 -7.20 -0.13 -13.45
N HIS A 62 -7.88 -1.22 -13.82
CA HIS A 62 -9.32 -1.27 -14.01
C HIS A 62 -10.08 -1.07 -12.69
N GLN A 63 -9.70 -1.77 -11.63
CA GLN A 63 -10.33 -1.65 -10.31
C GLN A 63 -10.17 -0.24 -9.73
N LEU A 64 -8.99 0.38 -9.86
CA LEU A 64 -8.78 1.77 -9.46
C LEU A 64 -9.64 2.75 -10.26
N GLU A 65 -9.92 2.48 -11.54
CA GLU A 65 -10.87 3.29 -12.32
C GLU A 65 -12.28 3.19 -11.75
N ARG A 66 -12.74 1.97 -11.47
CA ARG A 66 -14.08 1.73 -10.90
C ARG A 66 -14.25 2.40 -9.56
N ILE A 67 -13.22 2.35 -8.70
CA ILE A 67 -13.21 3.08 -7.43
C ILE A 67 -13.32 4.60 -7.68
N GLY A 68 -12.55 5.14 -8.63
CA GLY A 68 -12.63 6.56 -9.01
C GLY A 68 -14.02 7.02 -9.43
N VAL A 69 -14.64 6.28 -10.36
CA VAL A 69 -16.00 6.57 -10.83
C VAL A 69 -17.01 6.50 -9.67
N LYS A 70 -16.98 5.43 -8.87
CA LYS A 70 -17.88 5.25 -7.72
C LYS A 70 -17.72 6.34 -6.65
N LEU A 71 -16.48 6.71 -6.34
CA LEU A 71 -16.20 7.81 -5.42
C LEU A 71 -16.72 9.15 -5.95
N LYS A 72 -16.59 9.40 -7.26
CA LYS A 72 -17.03 10.66 -7.87
C LYS A 72 -18.55 10.77 -8.00
N GLU A 73 -19.23 9.70 -8.36
CA GLU A 73 -20.64 9.74 -8.78
C GLU A 73 -21.61 9.40 -7.64
N GLU A 74 -21.23 8.44 -6.79
CA GLU A 74 -22.12 7.85 -5.79
C GLU A 74 -21.76 8.32 -4.37
N ILE A 75 -20.50 8.16 -3.96
CA ILE A 75 -20.08 8.40 -2.56
C ILE A 75 -19.81 9.88 -2.30
N ARG A 76 -19.15 10.56 -3.24
CA ARG A 76 -18.84 12.00 -3.23
C ARG A 76 -18.10 12.47 -1.95
N PRO A 77 -16.95 11.89 -1.60
CA PRO A 77 -16.14 12.41 -0.51
C PRO A 77 -15.59 13.80 -0.87
N THR A 78 -15.45 14.70 0.10
CA THR A 78 -14.87 16.03 -0.16
C THR A 78 -13.38 15.93 -0.51
N GLN A 79 -12.66 15.02 0.14
CA GLN A 79 -11.24 14.75 -0.11
C GLN A 79 -10.96 13.25 -0.08
N VAL A 80 -10.11 12.79 -1.01
CA VAL A 80 -9.59 11.42 -1.05
C VAL A 80 -8.08 11.46 -0.91
N VAL A 81 -7.53 10.68 0.02
CA VAL A 81 -6.09 10.57 0.26
C VAL A 81 -5.66 9.11 0.06
N VAL A 82 -4.62 8.92 -0.74
CA VAL A 82 -4.07 7.59 -1.06
C VAL A 82 -2.55 7.62 -0.90
N PRO A 83 -1.98 7.00 0.15
CA PRO A 83 -0.54 6.89 0.26
C PRO A 83 0.01 5.85 -0.71
N HIS A 84 1.25 6.08 -1.17
CA HIS A 84 2.04 5.05 -1.86
C HIS A 84 2.40 3.91 -0.89
N TYR A 85 2.59 2.72 -1.45
CA TYR A 85 3.25 1.63 -0.74
C TYR A 85 4.74 1.90 -0.57
N PHE A 86 5.33 1.39 0.50
CA PHE A 86 6.73 1.55 0.84
C PHE A 86 7.61 0.41 0.30
N ASP A 87 8.93 0.65 0.28
CA ASP A 87 9.92 -0.35 -0.03
C ASP A 87 10.38 -1.08 1.24
N LEU A 88 10.26 -2.40 1.27
CA LEU A 88 10.62 -3.20 2.43
C LEU A 88 12.01 -3.83 2.39
N ILE A 89 12.71 -3.79 1.25
CA ILE A 89 13.88 -4.65 1.00
C ILE A 89 15.23 -3.97 1.25
N ARG A 90 15.24 -2.70 1.67
CA ARG A 90 16.49 -1.92 1.86
C ARG A 90 17.00 -1.97 3.29
N ASN A 91 18.30 -2.16 3.47
CA ASN A 91 18.94 -2.06 4.78
C ASN A 91 19.29 -0.61 5.17
N GLU A 92 20.04 -0.43 6.26
CA GLU A 92 20.45 0.89 6.78
C GLU A 92 21.31 1.71 5.81
N LEU A 93 21.98 1.05 4.86
CA LEU A 93 22.78 1.70 3.81
C LEU A 93 21.94 2.05 2.58
N GLY A 94 20.65 1.70 2.57
CA GLY A 94 19.73 1.93 1.48
C GLY A 94 19.93 1.03 0.27
N VAL A 95 20.66 -0.08 0.44
CA VAL A 95 20.87 -1.12 -0.57
C VAL A 95 19.90 -2.28 -0.35
N VAL A 96 19.51 -2.95 -1.44
CA VAL A 96 18.68 -4.16 -1.35
C VAL A 96 19.44 -5.24 -0.60
N ASP A 97 18.81 -5.79 0.44
CA ASP A 97 19.40 -6.75 1.34
C ASP A 97 18.42 -7.88 1.63
N SER A 98 18.93 -9.10 1.64
CA SER A 98 18.18 -10.29 2.06
C SER A 98 18.80 -10.98 3.27
N ASN A 99 19.86 -10.41 3.87
CA ASN A 99 20.60 -10.98 4.98
C ASN A 99 19.93 -10.75 6.34
N CYS A 100 18.68 -11.18 6.47
CA CYS A 100 17.95 -11.23 7.73
C CYS A 100 17.05 -12.47 7.78
N SER A 101 16.56 -12.83 8.97
CA SER A 101 15.74 -14.04 9.20
C SER A 101 14.61 -14.22 8.19
N ASP A 102 13.94 -13.11 7.87
CA ASP A 102 12.73 -13.07 7.05
C ASP A 102 13.02 -13.22 5.55
N LEU A 103 14.19 -12.79 5.08
CA LEU A 103 14.53 -12.77 3.66
C LEU A 103 15.71 -13.68 3.28
N LYS A 104 16.40 -14.34 4.24
CA LYS A 104 17.66 -15.08 4.02
C LYS A 104 17.63 -16.12 2.90
N ASN A 105 16.45 -16.61 2.55
CA ASN A 105 16.26 -17.64 1.54
C ASN A 105 15.86 -17.10 0.16
N ILE A 106 15.71 -15.78 0.03
CA ILE A 106 15.31 -15.09 -1.20
C ILE A 106 16.54 -14.47 -1.86
N PRO A 107 16.82 -14.77 -3.14
CA PRO A 107 17.87 -14.10 -3.88
C PRO A 107 17.62 -12.59 -3.98
N VAL A 108 18.66 -11.78 -3.77
CA VAL A 108 18.60 -10.31 -3.92
C VAL A 108 18.05 -9.88 -5.28
N GLU A 109 18.37 -10.61 -6.35
CA GLU A 109 17.84 -10.26 -7.68
C GLU A 109 16.33 -10.46 -7.78
N SER A 110 15.77 -11.50 -7.14
CA SER A 110 14.33 -11.71 -7.09
C SER A 110 13.62 -10.56 -6.37
N LEU A 111 14.21 -10.05 -5.27
CA LEU A 111 13.69 -8.87 -4.56
C LEU A 111 13.71 -7.62 -5.46
N ARG A 112 14.79 -7.42 -6.22
CA ARG A 112 14.89 -6.29 -7.18
C ARG A 112 13.88 -6.41 -8.31
N VAL A 113 13.67 -7.60 -8.85
CA VAL A 113 12.67 -7.84 -9.89
C VAL A 113 11.27 -7.56 -9.35
N ALA A 114 10.95 -8.01 -8.13
CA ALA A 114 9.67 -7.73 -7.49
C ALA A 114 9.45 -6.22 -7.25
N GLU A 115 10.45 -5.51 -6.72
CA GLU A 115 10.38 -4.05 -6.52
C GLU A 115 10.12 -3.30 -7.83
N ARG A 116 10.86 -3.63 -8.89
CA ARG A 116 10.72 -2.99 -10.21
C ARG A 116 9.38 -3.29 -10.87
N ASN A 117 8.96 -4.55 -10.85
CA ASN A 117 7.81 -5.02 -11.61
C ASN A 117 6.48 -4.90 -10.87
N ILE A 118 6.49 -4.71 -9.55
CA ILE A 118 5.27 -4.65 -8.75
C ILE A 118 5.20 -3.30 -8.04
N LEU A 119 6.03 -3.09 -7.02
CA LEU A 119 5.94 -1.92 -6.13
C LEU A 119 5.94 -0.61 -6.93
N ARG A 120 6.94 -0.42 -7.80
CA ARG A 120 7.04 0.80 -8.62
C ARG A 120 5.84 0.96 -9.57
N ARG A 121 5.32 -0.13 -10.11
CA ARG A 121 4.23 -0.09 -11.10
C ARG A 121 2.88 0.15 -10.42
N VAL A 122 2.62 -0.44 -9.27
CA VAL A 122 1.42 -0.15 -8.45
C VAL A 122 1.41 1.30 -7.99
N ASN A 123 2.53 1.81 -7.45
CA ASN A 123 2.62 3.22 -7.05
C ASN A 123 2.45 4.19 -8.24
N ARG A 124 2.93 3.82 -9.44
CA ARG A 124 2.66 4.58 -10.66
C ARG A 124 1.17 4.59 -11.00
N LEU A 125 0.50 3.44 -10.97
CA LEU A 125 -0.95 3.36 -11.21
C LEU A 125 -1.75 4.21 -10.21
N ILE A 126 -1.39 4.17 -8.93
CA ILE A 126 -2.00 5.02 -7.89
C ILE A 126 -1.81 6.50 -8.23
N THR A 127 -0.60 6.91 -8.62
CA THR A 127 -0.31 8.29 -9.00
C THR A 127 -1.13 8.74 -10.20
N ASP A 128 -1.19 7.92 -11.25
CA ASP A 128 -1.90 8.25 -12.49
C ASP A 128 -3.41 8.33 -12.26
N LYS A 129 -3.96 7.46 -11.42
CA LYS A 129 -5.38 7.45 -11.06
C LYS A 129 -5.71 8.60 -10.12
N GLY A 130 -4.84 8.90 -9.16
CA GLY A 130 -4.99 10.05 -8.27
C GLY A 130 -5.01 11.36 -9.04
N ARG A 131 -4.15 11.55 -10.04
CA ARG A 131 -4.21 12.72 -10.94
C ARG A 131 -5.54 12.79 -11.70
N ARG A 132 -6.02 11.68 -12.27
CA ARG A 132 -7.27 11.62 -13.03
C ARG A 132 -8.51 11.92 -12.20
N HIS A 133 -8.55 11.39 -10.97
CA HIS A 133 -9.71 11.47 -10.07
C HIS A 133 -9.54 12.54 -8.98
N SER A 134 -8.53 13.40 -9.10
CA SER A 134 -8.21 14.46 -8.13
C SER A 134 -8.01 13.96 -6.69
N TRP A 135 -7.44 12.77 -6.52
CA TRP A 135 -7.03 12.27 -5.21
C TRP A 135 -5.69 12.88 -4.80
N THR A 136 -5.54 13.13 -3.50
CA THR A 136 -4.27 13.54 -2.90
C THR A 136 -3.41 12.29 -2.68
N VAL A 137 -2.39 12.13 -3.52
CA VAL A 137 -1.47 10.99 -3.43
C VAL A 137 -0.28 11.35 -2.55
N ILE A 138 0.01 10.54 -1.53
CA ILE A 138 1.17 10.72 -0.64
C ILE A 138 2.33 9.91 -1.19
N ASP A 139 3.08 10.51 -2.11
CA ASP A 139 4.20 9.87 -2.82
C ASP A 139 5.53 9.89 -2.03
N GLU A 140 5.54 10.53 -0.86
CA GLU A 140 6.72 10.58 0.00
C GLU A 140 6.87 9.37 0.93
N VAL A 141 5.86 8.51 1.06
CA VAL A 141 5.92 7.32 1.92
C VAL A 141 7.14 6.44 1.63
N PRO A 142 7.49 6.09 0.36
CA PRO A 142 8.70 5.34 0.07
C PRO A 142 9.99 5.95 0.61
N LYS A 143 10.06 7.28 0.76
CA LYS A 143 11.26 7.97 1.25
C LYS A 143 11.53 7.68 2.72
N LEU A 144 10.48 7.46 3.52
CA LEU A 144 10.61 7.09 4.94
C LEU A 144 11.37 5.77 5.11
N PHE A 145 11.20 4.84 4.17
CA PHE A 145 11.75 3.49 4.25
C PHE A 145 13.08 3.33 3.50
N LYS A 146 13.66 4.42 2.98
CA LYS A 146 14.88 4.39 2.17
C LYS A 146 16.03 3.63 2.85
N THR A 147 16.11 3.71 4.19
CA THR A 147 17.11 3.03 5.03
C THR A 147 16.47 2.20 6.16
N GLY A 148 15.15 2.02 6.12
CA GLY A 148 14.35 1.44 7.20
C GLY A 148 13.61 0.16 6.81
N GLY A 149 14.11 -0.59 5.81
CA GLY A 149 13.51 -1.86 5.41
C GLY A 149 13.75 -2.97 6.42
N ILE A 150 13.22 -4.17 6.14
CA ILE A 150 13.08 -5.26 7.12
C ILE A 150 14.41 -5.83 7.61
N CYS A 151 15.46 -5.79 6.79
CA CYS A 151 16.81 -6.22 7.18
C CYS A 151 17.65 -5.08 7.79
N SER A 152 17.09 -3.88 7.99
CA SER A 152 17.78 -2.75 8.62
C SER A 152 17.88 -2.94 10.13
N LYS A 153 18.98 -2.46 10.72
CA LYS A 153 19.16 -2.40 12.19
C LYS A 153 18.14 -1.51 12.89
N THR A 154 17.65 -0.49 12.19
CA THR A 154 16.57 0.40 12.62
C THR A 154 15.37 0.19 11.70
N SER A 155 14.91 -1.06 11.61
CA SER A 155 13.78 -1.42 10.75
C SER A 155 12.52 -0.65 11.13
N LEU A 156 11.86 -0.08 10.13
CA LEU A 156 10.52 0.51 10.23
C LEU A 156 9.43 -0.51 9.89
N ILE A 157 9.80 -1.78 9.77
CA ILE A 157 8.98 -2.89 9.28
C ILE A 157 8.98 -4.01 10.30
N ARG A 158 7.79 -4.53 10.56
CA ARG A 158 7.57 -5.64 11.48
C ARG A 158 8.10 -6.93 10.86
N ASN A 159 9.05 -7.57 11.54
CA ASN A 159 9.48 -8.91 11.17
C ASN A 159 8.48 -9.97 11.67
N THR A 160 8.64 -11.20 11.16
CA THR A 160 7.76 -12.33 11.46
C THR A 160 7.77 -12.71 12.93
N SER A 161 8.94 -12.70 13.58
CA SER A 161 9.08 -13.04 15.00
C SER A 161 8.35 -12.04 15.90
N ASP A 162 8.44 -10.75 15.60
CA ASP A 162 7.76 -9.70 16.34
C ASP A 162 6.25 -9.74 16.11
N SER A 163 5.79 -10.03 14.88
CA SER A 163 4.36 -10.27 14.63
C SER A 163 3.84 -11.40 15.53
N LEU A 164 4.49 -12.57 15.51
CA LEU A 164 4.07 -13.71 16.31
C LEU A 164 4.03 -13.38 17.81
N ARG A 165 5.05 -12.68 18.30
CA ARG A 165 5.17 -12.29 19.71
C ARG A 165 4.09 -11.28 20.14
N LEU A 166 3.71 -10.34 19.29
CA LEU A 166 2.81 -9.24 19.64
C LEU A 166 1.33 -9.58 19.45
N GLN A 167 0.97 -10.35 18.41
CA GLN A 167 -0.44 -10.62 18.06
C GLN A 167 -0.79 -12.11 17.95
N GLY A 168 0.17 -13.02 18.15
CA GLY A 168 -0.08 -14.47 18.13
C GLY A 168 -0.10 -15.11 16.75
N ASP A 169 0.14 -14.35 15.68
CA ASP A 169 0.25 -14.84 14.30
C ASP A 169 1.25 -14.00 13.47
N THR A 170 1.46 -14.39 12.21
CA THR A 170 2.39 -13.73 11.28
C THR A 170 1.71 -12.70 10.36
N LEU A 171 0.41 -12.42 10.54
CA LEU A 171 -0.36 -11.56 9.63
C LEU A 171 0.08 -10.09 9.70
N GLY A 172 0.69 -9.67 10.81
CA GLY A 172 1.29 -8.35 10.96
C GLY A 172 2.70 -8.22 10.39
N ALA A 173 3.32 -9.32 9.94
CA ALA A 173 4.66 -9.29 9.35
C ALA A 173 4.68 -8.46 8.06
N PHE A 174 5.83 -7.88 7.72
CA PHE A 174 6.07 -7.07 6.53
C PHE A 174 5.26 -5.76 6.45
N HIS A 175 4.56 -5.38 7.52
CA HIS A 175 3.83 -4.12 7.64
C HIS A 175 4.64 -3.08 8.44
N PRO A 176 4.33 -1.78 8.32
CA PRO A 176 4.99 -0.75 9.10
C PRO A 176 4.83 -0.98 10.61
N ILE A 177 5.84 -0.62 11.39
CA ILE A 177 5.72 -0.55 12.85
C ILE A 177 5.02 0.75 13.27
N GLU A 178 4.74 0.90 14.56
CA GLU A 178 4.02 2.04 15.13
C GLU A 178 4.72 3.38 14.83
N GLU A 179 6.05 3.42 14.93
CA GLU A 179 6.86 4.60 14.60
C GLU A 179 6.69 5.02 13.13
N ALA A 180 6.70 4.04 12.23
CA ALA A 180 6.51 4.26 10.81
C ALA A 180 5.09 4.75 10.49
N HIS A 181 4.07 4.18 11.16
CA HIS A 181 2.69 4.67 11.06
C HIS A 181 2.54 6.12 11.52
N ARG A 182 3.22 6.55 12.59
CA ARG A 182 3.24 7.96 13.00
C ARG A 182 3.84 8.85 11.92
N SER A 183 4.99 8.45 11.36
CA SER A 183 5.65 9.20 10.28
C SER A 183 4.79 9.30 9.01
N ILE A 184 4.05 8.25 8.66
CA ILE A 184 3.09 8.26 7.55
C ILE A 184 1.92 9.19 7.87
N ALA A 185 1.41 9.18 9.09
CA ALA A 185 0.34 10.09 9.52
C ALA A 185 0.78 11.57 9.41
N ASP A 186 2.02 11.90 9.77
CA ASP A 186 2.57 13.25 9.61
C ASP A 186 2.70 13.68 8.14
N LEU A 187 2.98 12.74 7.23
CA LEU A 187 2.94 13.02 5.79
C LEU A 187 1.52 13.29 5.31
N VAL A 188 0.56 12.46 5.71
CA VAL A 188 -0.86 12.64 5.38
C VAL A 188 -1.33 14.01 5.88
N TRP A 189 -1.09 14.31 7.16
CA TRP A 189 -1.54 15.54 7.81
C TRP A 189 -1.08 16.80 7.06
N ARG A 190 0.19 16.82 6.62
CA ARG A 190 0.77 17.93 5.85
C ARG A 190 0.16 18.12 4.46
N LYS A 191 -0.53 17.12 3.93
CA LYS A 191 -1.13 17.13 2.59
C LYS A 191 -2.64 17.36 2.62
N LEU A 192 -3.27 17.36 3.79
CA LEU A 192 -4.70 17.63 3.93
C LEU A 192 -5.01 19.09 3.59
N ASN A 193 -6.06 19.31 2.81
CA ASN A 193 -6.53 20.65 2.48
C ASN A 193 -7.62 21.09 3.48
N PHE A 194 -7.22 21.73 4.57
CA PHE A 194 -8.17 22.17 5.61
C PHE A 194 -9.17 23.22 5.14
N ARG A 195 -8.91 23.96 4.06
CA ARG A 195 -9.89 24.92 3.50
C ARG A 195 -11.13 24.22 2.94
N GLN A 196 -11.00 22.98 2.48
CA GLN A 196 -12.15 22.17 2.04
C GLN A 196 -12.90 21.51 3.20
N LEU A 197 -12.30 21.40 4.40
CA LEU A 197 -12.94 20.80 5.59
C LEU A 197 -13.70 21.80 6.45
N MET A 198 -13.40 23.11 6.34
CA MET A 198 -13.98 24.17 7.18
C MET A 198 -15.13 24.96 6.52
N LEU A 199 -15.68 24.49 5.38
CA LEU A 199 -16.84 25.12 4.73
C LEU A 199 -18.20 24.63 5.29
N ILE A 200 -18.23 24.22 6.57
CA ILE A 200 -19.46 23.91 7.31
C ILE A 200 -19.76 25.05 8.27
#